data_AF-A0A0B0PHM9-F1
#
_entry.id   AF-A0A0B0PHM9-F1
#
_cell.length_a   1.000
_cell.length_b   1.000
_cell.length_c   1.000
_cell.angle_alpha   90.00
_cell.angle_beta   90.00
_cell.angle_gamma   90.00
#
_symmetry.space_group_name_H-M   'P 1'
#
loop_
_entity.id
_entity.type
_entity.pdbx_description
1 polymer ?
#
loop_
_entity_poly.entity_id
_entity_poly.type
_entity_poly.pdbx_seq_one_letter_code
_entity_poly.pdbx_strand_id
1 'polypeptide(L)'
;MDDLDCSVEQKLKGVISLLRDEAYQWWLTVRDGTPADRVTLELFKTAFKGKYVGASYMDARRKEFLNLVQGGKTVAEYEAEFLRLSRYAVGIVATKYERSVRFEDGLRDELRVLIAPQKEHDFAALVEKAKIAEEVKLTER
;
A
#
# COMPACT_ATOMS: atom_id res chain seq x y z
N MET A 1 -5.53 -9.57 8.24
CA MET A 1 -6.98 -9.64 8.53
C MET A 1 -7.61 -10.39 7.38
N ASP A 2 -7.27 -11.67 7.26
CA ASP A 2 -7.88 -12.63 6.34
C ASP A 2 -8.15 -13.84 7.21
N ASP A 3 -9.38 -13.92 7.74
CA ASP A 3 -10.03 -15.16 8.21
C ASP A 3 -11.39 -14.83 8.83
N LEU A 4 -12.30 -14.34 7.98
CA LEU A 4 -13.72 -14.59 8.17
C LEU A 4 -14.14 -15.47 7.01
N ASP A 5 -14.36 -16.73 7.33
CA ASP A 5 -14.78 -17.81 6.45
C ASP A 5 -16.22 -17.53 5.99
N CYS A 6 -16.32 -16.56 5.10
CA CYS A 6 -17.55 -15.85 4.76
C CYS A 6 -17.71 -15.92 3.24
N SER A 7 -18.87 -16.38 2.79
CA SER A 7 -19.14 -16.52 1.35
C SER A 7 -19.03 -15.15 0.67
N VAL A 8 -18.70 -15.14 -0.62
CA VAL A 8 -18.58 -13.90 -1.40
C VAL A 8 -19.85 -13.05 -1.32
N GLU A 9 -21.01 -13.70 -1.23
CA GLU A 9 -22.31 -13.04 -1.04
C GLU A 9 -22.46 -12.39 0.33
N GLN A 10 -22.02 -13.06 1.40
CA GLN A 10 -22.06 -12.49 2.74
C GLN A 10 -21.10 -11.31 2.87
N LYS A 11 -19.91 -11.40 2.25
CA LYS A 11 -18.96 -10.28 2.16
C LYS A 11 -19.57 -9.09 1.44
N LEU A 12 -20.27 -9.31 0.32
CA LEU A 12 -20.96 -8.24 -0.40
C LEU A 12 -22.06 -7.58 0.47
N LYS A 13 -22.91 -8.39 1.13
CA LYS A 13 -23.93 -7.86 2.05
C LYS A 13 -23.33 -7.02 3.17
N GLY A 14 -22.23 -7.49 3.77
CA GLY A 14 -21.51 -6.77 4.82
C GLY A 14 -20.89 -5.45 4.34
N VAL A 15 -20.33 -5.42 3.14
CA VAL A 15 -19.79 -4.17 2.58
C VAL A 15 -20.91 -3.16 2.27
N ILE A 16 -22.04 -3.63 1.74
CA ILE A 16 -23.20 -2.77 1.44
C ILE A 16 -23.77 -2.16 2.72
N SER A 17 -23.83 -2.90 3.83
CA SER A 17 -24.37 -2.38 5.10
C SER A 17 -23.48 -1.31 5.75
N LEU A 18 -22.22 -1.18 5.33
CA LEU A 18 -21.29 -0.16 5.80
C LEU A 18 -21.39 1.15 5.00
N LEU A 19 -22.06 1.14 3.84
CA LEU A 19 -22.27 2.35 3.04
C LEU A 19 -23.24 3.29 3.77
N ARG A 20 -22.97 4.58 3.70
CA ARG A 20 -23.79 5.63 4.29
C ARG A 20 -24.19 6.65 3.24
N ASP A 21 -25.37 7.23 3.41
CA ASP A 21 -25.86 8.39 2.66
C ASP A 21 -25.67 8.27 1.14
N GLU A 22 -24.90 9.19 0.55
CA GLU A 22 -24.60 9.24 -0.89
C GLU A 22 -23.99 7.93 -1.40
N ALA A 23 -23.12 7.29 -0.61
CA ALA A 23 -22.46 6.06 -1.02
C ALA A 23 -23.44 4.89 -1.14
N TYR A 24 -24.43 4.83 -0.25
CA TYR A 24 -25.49 3.84 -0.32
C TYR A 24 -26.42 4.11 -1.51
N GLN A 25 -26.87 5.35 -1.69
CA GLN A 25 -27.76 5.75 -2.79
C GLN A 25 -27.12 5.47 -4.17
N TRP A 26 -25.85 5.82 -4.34
CA TRP A 26 -25.12 5.50 -5.56
C TRP A 26 -25.08 3.99 -5.82
N TRP A 27 -24.81 3.19 -4.78
CA TRP A 27 -24.74 1.73 -4.96
C TRP A 27 -26.08 1.15 -5.39
N LEU A 28 -27.20 1.66 -4.87
CA LEU A 28 -28.54 1.26 -5.34
C LEU A 28 -28.70 1.54 -6.84
N THR A 29 -28.28 2.71 -7.32
CA THR A 29 -28.33 3.03 -8.76
C THR A 29 -27.51 2.06 -9.61
N VAL A 30 -26.30 1.69 -9.17
CA VAL A 30 -25.45 0.72 -9.87
C VAL A 30 -26.09 -0.67 -9.87
N ARG A 31 -26.61 -1.10 -8.73
CA ARG A 31 -27.27 -2.40 -8.56
C ARG A 31 -28.52 -2.49 -9.43
N ASP A 32 -29.36 -1.47 -9.42
CA ASP A 32 -30.65 -1.46 -10.14
C ASP A 32 -30.44 -1.40 -11.67
N GLY A 33 -29.30 -0.85 -12.13
CA GLY A 33 -28.86 -0.90 -13.53
C GLY A 33 -28.13 -2.18 -13.94
N THR A 34 -27.94 -3.16 -13.03
CA THR A 34 -27.19 -4.39 -13.28
C THR A 34 -28.07 -5.63 -13.14
N PRO A 35 -28.01 -6.61 -14.07
CA PRO A 35 -28.66 -7.90 -13.91
C PRO A 35 -28.28 -8.61 -12.60
N ALA A 36 -29.23 -9.23 -11.90
CA ALA A 36 -29.03 -9.80 -10.56
C ALA A 36 -27.92 -10.87 -10.51
N ASP A 37 -27.75 -11.65 -11.58
CA ASP A 37 -26.69 -12.66 -11.74
C ASP A 37 -25.28 -12.05 -11.88
N ARG A 38 -25.17 -10.74 -12.14
CA ARG A 38 -23.92 -10.01 -12.31
C ARG A 38 -23.54 -9.15 -11.11
N VAL A 39 -24.42 -9.03 -10.11
CA VAL A 39 -24.14 -8.26 -8.88
C VAL A 39 -23.18 -9.05 -7.98
N THR A 40 -21.89 -8.87 -8.21
CA THR A 40 -20.82 -9.57 -7.48
C THR A 40 -19.99 -8.61 -6.61
N LEU A 41 -19.22 -9.17 -5.68
CA LEU A 41 -18.25 -8.40 -4.89
C LEU A 41 -17.19 -7.70 -5.77
N GLU A 42 -16.79 -8.33 -6.88
CA GLU A 42 -15.84 -7.73 -7.82
C GLU A 42 -16.44 -6.57 -8.60
N LEU A 43 -17.71 -6.65 -8.98
CA LEU A 43 -18.44 -5.51 -9.54
C LEU A 43 -18.46 -4.35 -8.55
N PHE A 44 -18.83 -4.62 -7.29
CA PHE A 44 -18.83 -3.59 -6.24
C PHE A 44 -17.47 -2.93 -6.13
N LYS A 45 -16.39 -3.70 -5.97
CA LYS A 45 -15.02 -3.16 -5.83
C LYS A 45 -14.63 -2.33 -7.04
N THR A 46 -14.94 -2.78 -8.25
CA THR A 46 -14.60 -2.10 -9.50
C THR A 46 -15.35 -0.77 -9.63
N ALA A 47 -16.68 -0.80 -9.44
CA ALA A 47 -17.52 0.38 -9.51
C ALA A 47 -17.18 1.39 -8.40
N PHE A 48 -16.95 0.91 -7.18
CA PHE A 48 -16.60 1.73 -6.03
C PHE A 48 -15.25 2.41 -6.23
N LYS A 49 -14.25 1.67 -6.71
CA LYS A 49 -12.96 2.27 -7.11
C LYS A 49 -13.17 3.30 -8.22
N GLY A 50 -13.94 2.99 -9.26
CA GLY A 50 -14.21 3.91 -10.36
C GLY A 50 -14.83 5.24 -9.91
N LYS A 51 -15.79 5.20 -8.99
CA LYS A 51 -16.46 6.42 -8.49
C LYS A 51 -15.65 7.17 -7.44
N TYR A 52 -15.10 6.48 -6.44
CA TYR A 52 -14.53 7.12 -5.25
C TYR A 52 -13.01 7.11 -5.21
N VAL A 53 -12.38 6.23 -5.96
CA VAL A 53 -10.92 6.09 -6.05
C VAL A 53 -10.50 6.47 -7.48
N GLY A 54 -10.74 7.74 -7.83
CA GLY A 54 -10.47 8.26 -9.16
C GLY A 54 -9.00 8.16 -9.56
N ALA A 55 -8.74 8.23 -10.88
CA ALA A 55 -7.38 8.19 -11.44
C ALA A 55 -6.46 9.23 -10.79
N SER A 56 -6.97 10.44 -10.52
CA SER A 56 -6.23 11.51 -9.84
C SER A 56 -5.74 11.13 -8.43
N TYR A 57 -6.56 10.40 -7.66
CA TYR A 57 -6.16 9.92 -6.34
C TYR A 57 -5.08 8.85 -6.46
N MET A 58 -5.25 7.89 -7.38
CA MET A 58 -4.28 6.84 -7.63
C MET A 58 -2.93 7.43 -8.08
N ASP A 59 -2.96 8.40 -8.99
CA ASP A 59 -1.77 9.08 -9.48
C ASP A 59 -1.11 9.92 -8.39
N ALA A 60 -1.89 10.60 -7.53
CA ALA A 60 -1.36 11.31 -6.38
C ALA A 60 -0.64 10.36 -5.41
N ARG A 61 -1.24 9.21 -5.08
CA ARG A 61 -0.60 8.20 -4.21
C ARG A 61 0.63 7.55 -4.85
N ARG A 62 0.60 7.30 -6.16
CA ARG A 62 1.77 6.81 -6.90
C ARG A 62 2.90 7.83 -6.88
N LYS A 63 2.60 9.11 -7.08
CA LYS A 63 3.57 10.20 -7.02
C LYS A 63 4.15 10.36 -5.60
N GLU A 64 3.31 10.23 -4.58
CA GLU A 64 3.74 10.21 -3.17
C GLU A 64 4.73 9.06 -2.92
N PHE A 65 4.44 7.85 -3.43
CA PHE A 65 5.38 6.73 -3.34
C PHE A 65 6.70 6.99 -4.07
N LEU A 66 6.65 7.56 -5.28
CA LEU A 66 7.86 7.86 -6.06
C LEU A 66 8.76 8.89 -5.39
N ASN A 67 8.17 9.85 -4.68
CA ASN A 67 8.91 10.88 -3.94
C ASN A 67 9.23 10.48 -2.49
N LEU A 68 8.83 9.27 -2.06
CA LEU A 68 9.03 8.84 -0.69
C LEU A 68 10.52 8.62 -0.41
N VAL A 69 11.00 9.31 0.62
CA VAL A 69 12.33 9.16 1.22
C VAL A 69 12.16 9.09 2.74
N GLN A 70 13.14 8.49 3.43
CA GLN A 70 13.19 8.41 4.88
C GLN A 70 13.14 9.81 5.51
N GLY A 71 13.94 10.76 4.99
CA GLY A 71 14.00 12.11 5.51
C GLY A 71 14.26 12.13 7.02
N GLY A 72 13.48 12.92 7.76
CA GLY A 72 13.57 13.00 9.23
C GLY A 72 12.89 11.85 9.99
N LYS A 73 12.32 10.86 9.30
CA LYS A 73 11.65 9.71 9.94
C LYS A 73 12.66 8.69 10.45
N THR A 74 12.25 7.92 11.45
CA THR A 74 12.92 6.66 11.79
C THR A 74 12.78 5.66 10.64
N VAL A 75 13.66 4.65 10.57
CA VAL A 75 13.55 3.57 9.58
C VAL A 75 12.22 2.83 9.72
N ALA A 76 11.71 2.65 10.94
CA ALA A 76 10.43 1.99 11.20
C ALA A 76 9.23 2.79 10.66
N GLU A 77 9.22 4.12 10.86
CA GLU A 77 8.17 4.98 10.30
C GLU A 77 8.23 5.03 8.76
N TYR A 78 9.45 5.08 8.21
CA TYR A 78 9.67 5.02 6.77
C TYR A 78 9.19 3.69 6.17
N GLU A 79 9.50 2.55 6.81
CA GLU A 79 8.99 1.23 6.43
C GLU A 79 7.46 1.19 6.41
N ALA A 80 6.82 1.67 7.48
CA ALA A 80 5.36 1.68 7.57
C ALA A 80 4.72 2.49 6.42
N GLU A 81 5.28 3.66 6.11
CA GLU A 81 4.82 4.50 5.02
C GLU A 81 5.11 3.89 3.63
N PHE A 82 6.27 3.27 3.46
CA PHE A 82 6.65 2.57 2.25
C PHE A 82 5.69 1.41 1.95
N LEU A 83 5.40 0.57 2.93
CA LEU A 83 4.44 -0.53 2.81
C LEU A 83 3.02 0.01 2.55
N ARG A 84 2.62 1.08 3.22
CA ARG A 84 1.33 1.75 2.97
C ARG A 84 1.20 2.19 1.52
N LEU A 85 2.21 2.83 0.95
CA LEU A 85 2.15 3.45 -0.37
C LEU A 85 2.48 2.50 -1.53
N SER A 86 3.27 1.45 -1.28
CA SER A 86 3.67 0.45 -2.30
C SER A 86 2.48 -0.20 -3.01
N ARG A 87 1.32 -0.31 -2.34
CA ARG A 87 0.07 -0.83 -2.94
C ARG A 87 -0.43 -0.03 -4.15
N TYR A 88 -0.01 1.23 -4.29
CA TYR A 88 -0.39 2.11 -5.41
C TYR A 88 0.66 2.11 -6.54
N ALA A 89 1.79 1.45 -6.30
CA ALA A 89 2.97 1.44 -7.16
C ALA A 89 3.44 0.00 -7.46
N VAL A 90 2.50 -0.94 -7.58
CA VAL A 90 2.79 -2.37 -7.75
C VAL A 90 3.70 -2.68 -8.95
N GLY A 91 3.65 -1.88 -10.02
CA GLY A 91 4.54 -2.03 -11.17
C GLY A 91 5.98 -1.51 -10.95
N ILE A 92 6.22 -0.75 -9.88
CA ILE A 92 7.56 -0.21 -9.52
C ILE A 92 8.29 -1.15 -8.56
N VAL A 93 7.55 -1.87 -7.71
CA VAL A 93 8.09 -2.80 -6.70
C VAL A 93 7.52 -4.21 -6.89
N ALA A 94 7.50 -4.65 -8.15
CA ALA A 94 6.86 -5.90 -8.57
C ALA A 94 7.62 -7.12 -8.04
N THR A 95 8.94 -7.05 -8.00
CA THR A 95 9.82 -8.09 -7.47
C THR A 95 10.33 -7.75 -6.08
N LYS A 96 10.76 -8.78 -5.32
CA LYS A 96 11.46 -8.59 -4.04
C LYS A 96 12.69 -7.69 -4.21
N TYR A 97 13.45 -7.92 -5.28
CA TYR A 97 14.65 -7.15 -5.60
C TYR A 97 14.33 -5.66 -5.84
N GLU A 98 13.39 -5.34 -6.73
CA GLU A 98 12.99 -3.95 -7.01
C GLU A 98 12.46 -3.26 -5.76
N ARG A 99 11.75 -3.99 -4.90
CA ARG A 99 11.27 -3.47 -3.62
C ARG A 99 12.43 -3.09 -2.69
N SER A 100 13.42 -3.97 -2.56
CA SER A 100 14.62 -3.74 -1.74
C SER A 100 15.42 -2.55 -2.27
N VAL A 101 15.70 -2.50 -3.58
CA VAL A 101 16.39 -1.38 -4.22
C VAL A 101 15.65 -0.07 -3.99
N ARG A 102 14.35 -0.04 -4.25
CA ARG A 102 13.55 1.19 -4.07
C ARG A 102 13.51 1.66 -2.62
N PHE A 103 13.52 0.73 -1.66
CA PHE A 103 13.57 1.06 -0.24
C PHE A 103 14.93 1.67 0.14
N GLU A 104 16.02 1.02 -0.28
CA GLU A 104 17.40 1.47 -0.06
C GLU A 104 17.64 2.86 -0.66
N ASP A 105 17.17 3.11 -1.89
CA ASP A 105 17.30 4.40 -2.57
C ASP A 105 16.62 5.56 -1.82
N GLY A 106 15.61 5.26 -1.00
CA GLY A 106 14.94 6.25 -0.18
C GLY A 106 15.55 6.43 1.22
N LEU A 107 16.51 5.59 1.64
CA LEU A 107 17.18 5.75 2.93
C LEU A 107 18.07 7.01 2.94
N ARG A 108 18.33 7.55 4.13
CA ARG A 108 19.32 8.61 4.30
C ARG A 108 20.70 8.11 3.87
N ASP A 109 21.49 8.99 3.24
CA ASP A 109 22.82 8.64 2.73
C ASP A 109 23.74 8.05 3.80
N GLU A 110 23.67 8.55 5.03
CA GLU A 110 24.44 8.07 6.18
C GLU A 110 24.18 6.58 6.50
N LEU A 111 22.95 6.09 6.27
CA LEU A 111 22.60 4.68 6.44
C LEU A 111 22.92 3.88 5.19
N ARG A 112 22.63 4.46 4.01
CA ARG A 112 22.88 3.81 2.72
C ARG A 112 24.35 3.42 2.54
N VAL A 113 25.29 4.25 2.98
CA VAL A 113 26.73 3.93 2.94
C VAL A 113 27.09 2.67 3.75
N LEU A 114 26.38 2.39 4.84
CA LEU A 114 26.62 1.20 5.67
C LEU A 114 25.98 -0.07 5.11
N ILE A 115 24.92 0.07 4.32
CA ILE A 115 24.04 -1.03 3.92
C ILE A 115 24.31 -1.44 2.47
N ALA A 116 24.49 -0.50 1.54
CA ALA A 116 24.67 -0.76 0.11
C ALA A 116 25.78 -1.79 -0.21
N PRO A 117 26.94 -1.81 0.47
CA PRO A 117 27.98 -2.81 0.21
C PRO A 117 27.54 -4.26 0.49
N GLN A 118 26.53 -4.46 1.34
CA GLN A 118 26.06 -5.78 1.75
C GLN A 118 25.18 -6.46 0.69
N LYS A 119 24.66 -5.69 -0.29
CA LYS A 119 23.83 -6.17 -1.40
C LYS A 119 22.67 -7.06 -0.94
N GLU A 120 21.94 -6.61 0.07
CA GLU A 120 20.78 -7.34 0.57
C GLU A 120 19.63 -7.29 -0.45
N HIS A 121 19.08 -8.45 -0.80
CA HIS A 121 18.01 -8.57 -1.79
C HIS A 121 16.67 -8.94 -1.15
N ASP A 122 16.68 -9.43 0.09
CA ASP A 122 15.46 -9.64 0.85
C ASP A 122 15.05 -8.37 1.61
N PHE A 123 13.81 -7.94 1.40
CA PHE A 123 13.29 -6.69 1.96
C PHE A 123 13.29 -6.69 3.48
N ALA A 124 12.94 -7.82 4.13
CA ALA A 124 12.85 -7.88 5.58
C ALA A 124 14.25 -7.80 6.21
N ALA A 125 15.22 -8.52 5.63
CA ALA A 125 16.61 -8.46 6.07
C ALA A 125 17.20 -7.05 5.86
N LEU A 126 16.89 -6.38 4.74
CA LEU A 126 17.34 -5.02 4.45
C LEU A 126 16.81 -4.02 5.48
N VAL A 127 15.51 -4.07 5.78
CA VAL A 127 14.86 -3.22 6.77
C VAL A 127 15.51 -3.39 8.15
N GLU A 128 15.75 -4.64 8.56
CA GLU A 128 16.33 -4.92 9.87
C GLU A 128 17.76 -4.37 9.99
N LYS A 129 18.57 -4.57 8.95
CA LYS A 129 19.90 -3.96 8.85
C LYS A 129 19.86 -2.45 8.90
N ALA A 130 18.87 -1.82 8.26
CA ALA A 130 18.68 -0.38 8.31
C ALA A 130 18.33 0.12 9.72
N LYS A 131 17.49 -0.60 10.46
CA LYS A 131 17.16 -0.30 11.86
C LYS A 131 18.40 -0.38 12.75
N ILE A 132 19.18 -1.45 12.63
CA ILE A 132 20.44 -1.63 13.39
C ILE A 132 21.43 -0.49 13.06
N ALA A 133 21.58 -0.14 11.78
CA ALA A 133 22.45 0.96 11.37
C ALA A 133 22.00 2.32 11.92
N GLU A 134 20.68 2.56 12.00
CA GLU A 134 20.12 3.77 12.60
C GLU A 134 20.41 3.85 14.11
N GLU A 135 20.27 2.74 14.84
CA GLU A 135 20.60 2.66 16.27
C GLU A 135 22.09 2.94 16.52
N VAL A 136 22.99 2.32 15.74
CA VAL A 136 24.44 2.56 15.84
C VAL A 136 24.79 4.03 15.60
N LYS A 137 24.11 4.69 14.65
CA LYS A 137 24.34 6.12 14.39
C LYS A 137 23.79 7.05 15.47
N LEU A 138 22.77 6.63 16.20
CA LEU A 138 22.21 7.40 17.32
C LEU A 138 23.10 7.31 18.56
N THR A 139 23.80 6.20 18.77
CA THR A 139 24.73 6.03 19.91
C THR A 139 26.09 6.69 19.70
N GLU A 140 26.45 7.06 18.47
CA GLU A 140 27.66 7.80 18.11
C GLU A 140 27.53 9.34 18.24
N ARG A 141 26.33 9.87 18.54
CA ARG A 141 26.05 11.30 18.72
C ARG A 141 26.14 11.73 20.18
#